data_AF-A0A2V9RVK9-F1
#
_entry.id   AF-A0A2V9RVK9-F1
#
_cell.length_a   1.000
_cell.length_b   1.000
_cell.length_c   1.000
_cell.angle_alpha   90.00
_cell.angle_beta   90.00
_cell.angle_gamma   90.00
#
_symmetry.space_group_name_H-M   'P 1'
#
loop_
_entity.id
_entity.type
_entity.pdbx_description
1 polymer ?
#
loop_
_entity_poly.entity_id
_entity_poly.type
_entity_poly.pdbx_seq_one_letter_code
_entity_poly.pdbx_strand_id
1 'polypeptide(L)'
;MQRELLAASQRREHNQKVVQELLSSDVGQKALQSVHVDQVQVTRAVSNLSDAELARLAERAKQAQSDFAAGALSKEALLIVAIAVVVVIVIVVAKT
;
A
#
# COMPACT_ATOMS: atom_id res chain seq x y z
N MET A 1 -15.79 -22.37 -8.74
CA MET A 1 -16.45 -21.63 -7.64
C MET A 1 -15.67 -21.68 -6.32
N GLN A 2 -15.66 -22.77 -5.52
CA GLN A 2 -14.99 -22.74 -4.19
C GLN A 2 -13.47 -22.46 -4.25
N ARG A 3 -12.74 -23.09 -5.19
CA ARG A 3 -11.28 -22.88 -5.35
C ARG A 3 -10.93 -21.45 -5.78
N GLU A 4 -11.79 -20.82 -6.57
CA GLU A 4 -11.57 -19.45 -7.08
C GLU A 4 -11.80 -18.41 -5.98
N LEU A 5 -12.81 -18.62 -5.12
CA LEU A 5 -13.05 -17.78 -3.94
C LEU A 5 -11.89 -17.86 -2.94
N LEU A 6 -11.34 -19.06 -2.72
CA LEU A 6 -10.15 -19.23 -1.88
C LEU A 6 -8.93 -18.51 -2.47
N ALA A 7 -8.68 -18.67 -3.77
CA ALA A 7 -7.57 -18.00 -4.45
C ALA A 7 -7.74 -16.47 -4.48
N ALA A 8 -8.97 -15.96 -4.60
CA ALA A 8 -9.24 -14.53 -4.50
C ALA A 8 -8.98 -13.99 -3.10
N SER A 9 -9.43 -14.71 -2.06
CA SER A 9 -9.23 -14.33 -0.66
C SER A 9 -7.74 -14.31 -0.29
N GLN A 10 -6.98 -15.35 -0.66
CA GLN A 10 -5.54 -15.40 -0.43
C GLN A 10 -4.78 -14.27 -1.13
N ARG A 11 -5.19 -13.91 -2.36
CA ARG A 11 -4.60 -12.76 -3.07
C ARG A 11 -4.90 -11.44 -2.35
N ARG A 12 -6.13 -11.24 -1.88
CA ARG A 12 -6.49 -10.05 -1.08
C ARG A 12 -5.64 -9.97 0.18
N GLU A 13 -5.54 -11.04 0.96
CA GLU A 13 -4.72 -11.08 2.17
C GLU A 13 -3.25 -10.77 1.89
N HIS A 14 -2.68 -11.38 0.84
CA HIS A 14 -1.32 -11.09 0.41
C HIS A 14 -1.12 -9.61 0.05
N ASN A 15 -2.03 -9.04 -0.74
CA ASN A 15 -1.94 -7.65 -1.16
C ASN A 15 -2.08 -6.68 0.01
N GLN A 16 -2.98 -6.97 0.96
CA GLN A 16 -3.11 -6.18 2.19
C GLN A 16 -1.82 -6.21 3.00
N LYS A 17 -1.19 -7.38 3.14
CA LYS A 17 0.06 -7.54 3.86
C LYS A 17 1.18 -6.70 3.23
N VAL A 18 1.36 -6.76 1.91
CA VAL A 18 2.39 -5.98 1.20
C VAL A 18 2.21 -4.47 1.42
N VAL A 19 0.96 -3.98 1.35
CA VAL A 19 0.67 -2.55 1.60
C VAL A 19 0.93 -2.19 3.06
N GLN A 20 0.54 -3.03 4.01
CA GLN A 20 0.78 -2.81 5.44
C GLN A 20 2.27 -2.82 5.80
N GLU A 21 3.06 -3.70 5.19
CA GLU A 21 4.52 -3.76 5.36
C GLU A 21 5.17 -2.45 4.90
N LEU A 22 4.79 -1.93 3.71
CA LEU A 22 5.28 -0.64 3.23
C LEU A 22 4.91 0.50 4.21
N LEU A 23 3.65 0.56 4.66
CA LEU A 23 3.17 1.61 5.57
C LEU A 23 3.81 1.53 6.96
N SER A 24 4.20 0.34 7.41
CA SER A 24 4.85 0.12 8.70
C SER A 24 6.37 0.33 8.65
N SER A 25 6.96 0.42 7.46
CA SER A 25 8.37 0.75 7.30
C SER A 25 8.68 2.20 7.68
N ASP A 26 9.95 2.51 7.96
CA ASP A 26 10.41 3.87 8.29
C ASP A 26 9.98 4.91 7.23
N VAL A 27 10.02 4.50 5.95
CA VAL A 27 9.64 5.38 4.85
C VAL A 27 8.13 5.60 4.79
N GLY A 28 7.34 4.56 5.12
CA GLY A 28 5.88 4.62 5.19
C GLY A 28 5.42 5.51 6.33
N GLN A 29 6.05 5.38 7.50
CA GLN A 29 5.79 6.23 8.66
C GLN A 29 6.12 7.70 8.36
N LYS A 30 7.26 7.98 7.71
CA LYS A 30 7.59 9.34 7.25
C LYS A 30 6.59 9.86 6.22
N ALA A 31 6.10 9.01 5.33
CA ALA A 31 5.08 9.39 4.35
C ALA A 31 3.78 9.79 5.04
N LEU A 32 3.29 8.96 5.97
CA LEU A 32 2.09 9.22 6.79
C LEU A 32 2.20 10.55 7.54
N GLN A 33 3.35 10.79 8.18
CA GLN A 33 3.63 12.05 8.88
C GLN A 33 3.64 13.25 7.92
N SER A 34 4.27 13.11 6.75
CA SER A 34 4.36 14.18 5.76
C SER A 34 2.99 14.65 5.25
N VAL A 35 2.05 13.72 5.12
CA VAL A 35 0.67 14.04 4.72
C VAL A 35 -0.29 14.25 5.89
N HIS A 36 0.19 14.21 7.14
CA HIS A 36 -0.59 14.40 8.36
C HIS A 36 -1.75 13.40 8.51
N VAL A 37 -1.54 12.14 8.10
CA VAL A 37 -2.56 11.09 8.17
C VAL A 37 -2.15 10.03 9.19
N ASP A 38 -3.10 9.59 10.00
CA ASP A 38 -2.90 8.55 10.99
C ASP A 38 -2.87 7.15 10.34
N GLN A 39 -1.97 6.28 10.80
CA GLN A 39 -1.82 4.93 10.26
C GLN A 39 -3.09 4.09 10.39
N VAL A 40 -3.84 4.22 11.48
CA VAL A 40 -5.09 3.48 11.71
C VAL A 40 -6.14 3.88 10.68
N GLN A 41 -6.20 5.16 10.31
CA GLN A 41 -7.11 5.64 9.25
C GLN A 41 -6.73 5.02 7.90
N VAL A 42 -5.43 4.96 7.58
CA VAL A 42 -4.95 4.34 6.33
C VAL A 42 -5.20 2.83 6.33
N THR A 43 -4.95 2.12 7.43
CA THR A 43 -5.20 0.67 7.51
C THR A 43 -6.69 0.35 7.31
N ARG A 44 -7.59 1.11 7.94
CA ARG A 44 -9.04 0.97 7.70
C ARG A 44 -9.39 1.26 6.25
N ALA A 45 -8.77 2.29 5.68
CA ALA A 45 -9.00 2.65 4.29
C ALA A 45 -8.55 1.56 3.30
N VAL A 46 -7.42 0.90 3.56
CA VAL A 46 -6.95 -0.26 2.80
C VAL A 46 -7.95 -1.42 2.86
N SER A 47 -8.63 -1.64 3.99
CA SER A 47 -9.66 -2.67 4.11
C SER A 47 -10.89 -2.41 3.24
N ASN A 48 -11.19 -1.13 2.95
CA ASN A 48 -12.33 -0.71 2.13
C ASN A 48 -12.05 -0.75 0.61
N LEU A 49 -10.79 -0.96 0.20
CA LEU A 49 -10.43 -1.05 -1.22
C LEU A 49 -11.04 -2.28 -1.89
N SER A 50 -11.40 -2.14 -3.17
CA SER A 50 -11.71 -3.28 -4.03
C SER A 50 -10.48 -4.16 -4.26
N ASP A 51 -10.69 -5.42 -4.66
CA ASP A 51 -9.59 -6.36 -4.96
C ASP A 51 -8.62 -5.79 -6.02
N ALA A 52 -9.17 -5.09 -7.02
CA ALA A 52 -8.41 -4.53 -8.13
C ALA A 52 -7.56 -3.33 -7.71
N GLU A 53 -8.13 -2.41 -6.91
CA GLU A 53 -7.39 -1.26 -6.38
C GLU A 53 -6.28 -1.71 -5.44
N LEU A 54 -6.61 -2.63 -4.54
CA LEU A 54 -5.66 -3.20 -3.60
C LEU A 54 -4.52 -3.94 -4.31
N ALA A 55 -4.81 -4.70 -5.38
CA ALA A 55 -3.79 -5.36 -6.17
C ALA A 55 -2.82 -4.37 -6.85
N ARG A 56 -3.34 -3.30 -7.46
CA ARG A 56 -2.50 -2.25 -8.06
C ARG A 56 -1.62 -1.56 -7.04
N LEU A 57 -2.16 -1.30 -5.86
CA LEU A 57 -1.43 -0.66 -4.77
C LEU A 57 -0.31 -1.56 -4.24
N ALA A 58 -0.61 -2.85 -4.03
CA ALA A 58 0.35 -3.84 -3.59
C ALA A 58 1.48 -4.04 -4.62
N GLU A 59 1.16 -4.09 -5.91
CA GLU A 59 2.16 -4.18 -6.98
C GLU A 59 3.11 -2.99 -6.95
N ARG A 60 2.59 -1.76 -6.83
CA ARG A 60 3.41 -0.55 -6.75
C ARG A 60 4.28 -0.52 -5.50
N ALA A 61 3.73 -0.93 -4.36
CA ALA A 61 4.45 -1.04 -3.10
C ALA A 61 5.58 -2.08 -3.17
N LYS A 62 5.31 -3.24 -3.78
CA LYS A 62 6.30 -4.30 -3.98
C LYS A 62 7.42 -3.86 -4.93
N GLN A 63 7.06 -3.25 -6.06
CA GLN A 63 8.01 -2.72 -7.04
C GLN A 63 8.97 -1.72 -6.37
N ALA A 64 8.43 -0.75 -5.63
CA ALA A 64 9.24 0.28 -4.98
C ALA A 64 10.20 -0.30 -3.93
N GLN A 65 9.73 -1.25 -3.12
CA GLN A 65 10.59 -1.94 -2.15
C GLN A 65 11.69 -2.74 -2.84
N SER A 66 11.37 -3.44 -3.92
CA SER A 66 12.34 -4.21 -4.72
C SER A 66 13.38 -3.31 -5.37
N ASP A 67 12.96 -2.21 -5.99
CA ASP A 67 13.86 -1.27 -6.67
C ASP A 67 14.76 -0.55 -5.66
N PHE A 68 14.26 -0.25 -4.45
CA PHE A 68 15.10 0.28 -3.36
C PHE A 68 16.13 -0.73 -2.87
N ALA A 69 15.72 -1.99 -2.65
CA ALA A 69 16.63 -3.06 -2.22
C ALA A 69 17.71 -3.36 -3.27
N ALA A 70 17.37 -3.23 -4.56
CA ALA A 70 18.31 -3.35 -5.67
C ALA A 70 19.23 -2.11 -5.84
N GLY A 71 19.02 -1.04 -5.04
CA GLY A 71 19.75 0.22 -5.15
C GLY A 71 19.36 1.07 -6.37
N ALA A 72 18.31 0.70 -7.10
CA ALA A 72 17.77 1.43 -8.24
C ALA A 72 16.94 2.66 -7.83
N LEU A 73 16.41 2.66 -6.60
CA LEU A 73 15.74 3.81 -5.98
C LEU A 73 16.53 4.33 -4.79
N SER A 74 16.65 5.66 -4.68
CA SER A 74 17.12 6.30 -3.45
C SER A 74 16.05 6.29 -2.36
N LYS A 75 16.45 6.56 -1.12
CA LYS A 75 15.52 6.70 0.02
C LYS A 75 14.49 7.81 -0.18
N GLU A 76 14.87 8.91 -0.83
CA GLU A 76 13.98 10.02 -1.17
C GLU A 76 12.95 9.60 -2.23
N ALA A 77 13.38 8.85 -3.25
CA ALA A 77 12.48 8.34 -4.28
C ALA A 77 11.49 7.31 -3.70
N LEU A 78 11.96 6.42 -2.82
CA LEU A 78 11.10 5.49 -2.10
C LEU A 78 10.06 6.23 -1.23
N LEU A 79 10.47 7.32 -0.55
CA LEU A 79 9.56 8.17 0.23
C LEU A 79 8.47 8.79 -0.64
N ILE A 80 8.82 9.31 -1.82
CA ILE A 80 7.83 9.86 -2.77
C ILE A 80 6.81 8.79 -3.17
N VAL A 81 7.27 7.56 -3.45
CA VAL A 81 6.35 6.47 -3.79
C VAL A 81 5.45 6.08 -2.61
N ALA A 82 5.99 6.03 -1.39
CA ALA A 82 5.19 5.77 -0.19
C ALA A 82 4.14 6.87 0.06
N ILE A 83 4.48 8.14 -0.14
CA ILE A 83 3.53 9.26 -0.09
C ILE A 83 2.44 9.08 -1.14
N ALA A 84 2.80 8.76 -2.39
CA ALA A 84 1.84 8.52 -3.46
C ALA A 84 0.86 7.39 -3.11
N VAL A 85 1.35 6.30 -2.53
CA VAL A 85 0.52 5.19 -2.02
C VAL A 85 -0.47 5.67 -0.96
N VAL A 86 0.00 6.40 0.06
CA VAL A 86 -0.87 6.94 1.14
C VAL A 86 -1.93 7.88 0.56
N VAL A 87 -1.56 8.79 -0.33
CA VAL A 87 -2.48 9.75 -0.96
C VAL A 87 -3.56 9.05 -1.77
N VAL A 88 -3.20 8.02 -2.54
CA VAL A 88 -4.18 7.23 -3.31
C VAL A 88 -5.20 6.57 -2.37
N ILE A 89 -4.75 5.95 -1.27
CA ILE A 89 -5.64 5.32 -0.28
C ILE A 89 -6.64 6.36 0.27
N VAL A 90 -6.15 7.54 0.65
CA VAL A 90 -6.98 8.61 1.20
C VAL A 90 -8.01 9.12 0.18
N ILE A 91 -7.62 9.30 -1.08
CA ILE A 91 -8.53 9.78 -2.14
C ILE A 91 -9.64 8.77 -2.41
N VAL A 92 -9.32 7.47 -2.47
CA VAL A 92 -10.32 6.43 -2.73
C VAL A 92 -11.36 6.42 -1.62
N VAL A 93 -10.92 6.49 -0.35
CA VAL A 93 -11.84 6.48 0.80
C VAL A 93 -12.60 7.78 0.98
N ALA A 94 -12.01 8.94 0.70
CA ALA A 94 -12.74 10.21 0.73
C ALA A 94 -13.83 10.29 -0.35
N LYS A 95 -13.74 9.47 -1.40
CA LYS A 95 -14.73 9.38 -2.48
C LYS A 95 -15.81 8.31 -2.25
N THR A 96 -15.64 7.42 -1.28
CA THR A 96 -16.61 6.34 -0.97
C THR A 96 -17.51 6.73 0.19
#